data_AF-A0A524GFD7-F1
#
_entry.id   AF-A0A524GFD7-F1
#
_cell.length_a   1.000
_cell.length_b   1.000
_cell.length_c   1.000
_cell.angle_alpha   90.00
_cell.angle_beta   90.00
_cell.angle_gamma   90.00
#
_symmetry.space_group_name_H-M   'P 1'
#
loop_
_entity.id
_entity.type
_entity.pdbx_description
1 polymer ?
#
loop_
_entity_poly.entity_id
_entity_poly.type
_entity_poly.pdbx_seq_one_letter_code
_entity_poly.pdbx_strand_id
1 'polypeptide(L)' 'VIFLEYINSGSSKALRDVLRMISGYRAPQYRIRITWLYEEDDESMHELGEHYRDAAGVNMDVQMVL' A
#
# COMPACT_ATOMS: atom_id res chain seq x y z
N VAL A 1 -0.29 0.57 -8.42
CA VAL A 1 0.83 1.36 -7.89
C VAL A 1 0.25 2.44 -7.00
N ILE A 2 0.84 2.66 -5.83
CA ILE A 2 0.51 3.72 -4.88
C ILE A 2 1.81 4.50 -4.67
N PHE A 3 1.77 5.81 -4.91
CA PHE A 3 2.89 6.72 -4.69
C PHE A 3 2.31 8.01 -4.13
N LEU A 4 2.66 8.35 -2.90
CA LEU A 4 2.09 9.46 -2.14
C LEU A 4 3.25 10.22 -1.48
N GLU A 5 3.24 11.54 -1.61
CA GLU A 5 4.14 12.45 -0.87
C GLU A 5 3.56 12.83 0.50
N TYR A 6 2.24 12.68 0.66
CA TYR A 6 1.54 13.00 1.90
C TYR A 6 0.22 12.24 2.00
N ILE A 7 -0.15 11.86 3.22
CA ILE A 7 -1.47 11.31 3.52
C ILE A 7 -1.92 11.70 4.94
N ASN A 8 -3.12 12.25 5.04
CA ASN A 8 -3.72 12.56 6.34
C ASN A 8 -4.45 11.34 6.94
N SER A 9 -4.85 11.43 8.21
CA SER A 9 -5.50 10.34 8.94
C SER A 9 -6.81 9.85 8.29
N GLY A 10 -7.60 10.74 7.71
CA GLY A 10 -8.84 10.41 7.01
C GLY A 10 -8.59 9.61 5.72
N SER A 11 -7.64 10.07 4.92
CA SER A 11 -7.22 9.41 3.68
C SER A 11 -6.55 8.06 3.98
N SER A 12 -5.76 7.99 5.05
CA SER A 12 -5.14 6.76 5.55
C SER A 12 -6.19 5.71 5.93
N LYS A 13 -7.30 6.14 6.55
CA LYS A 13 -8.43 5.25 6.85
C LYS A 13 -9.12 4.75 5.59
N ALA A 14 -9.41 5.62 4.64
CA ALA A 14 -10.04 5.24 3.38
C ALA A 14 -9.16 4.24 2.59
N LEU A 15 -7.84 4.46 2.56
CA LEU A 15 -6.91 3.56 1.90
C LEU A 15 -6.90 2.17 2.55
N ARG A 16 -6.94 2.07 3.89
CA ARG A 16 -7.10 0.77 4.57
C ARG A 16 -8.34 0.03 4.13
N ASP A 17 -9.46 0.74 4.05
CA ASP A 17 -10.73 0.14 3.65
C ASP A 17 -10.68 -0.37 2.19
N VAL A 18 -10.02 0.38 1.29
CA VAL A 18 -9.76 -0.05 -0.10
C VAL A 18 -8.86 -1.30 -0.14
N LEU A 19 -7.75 -1.30 0.59
CA LEU A 19 -6.82 -2.44 0.63
C LEU A 19 -7.50 -3.69 1.20
N ARG A 20 -8.34 -3.55 2.24
CA ARG A 20 -9.16 -4.65 2.78
C ARG A 20 -10.20 -5.14 1.78
N MET A 21 -10.82 -4.25 1.02
CA MET A 21 -11.73 -4.66 -0.05
C MET A 21 -10.98 -5.47 -1.12
N ILE A 22 -9.79 -5.02 -1.51
CA ILE A 22 -8.92 -5.72 -2.47
C ILE A 22 -8.52 -7.11 -1.95
N SER A 23 -8.36 -7.27 -0.63
CA SER A 23 -8.09 -8.57 -0.03
C SER A 23 -9.26 -9.58 -0.16
N GLY A 24 -10.45 -9.15 -0.58
CA GLY A 24 -11.53 -10.08 -0.97
C GLY A 24 -11.27 -10.80 -2.31
N TYR A 25 -10.41 -10.25 -3.18
CA TYR A 25 -10.16 -10.78 -4.51
C TYR A 25 -8.93 -11.70 -4.49
N ARG A 26 -9.09 -12.92 -5.01
CA ARG A 26 -8.09 -14.00 -4.93
C ARG A 26 -7.90 -14.71 -6.27
N ALA A 27 -6.75 -15.36 -6.41
CA ALA A 27 -6.45 -16.25 -7.53
C ALA A 27 -7.34 -17.52 -7.46
N PRO A 28 -7.62 -18.19 -8.60
CA PRO A 28 -7.15 -17.88 -9.96
C PRO A 28 -7.88 -16.74 -10.67
N GLN A 29 -9.06 -16.33 -10.19
CA GLN A 29 -9.94 -15.37 -10.87
C GLN A 29 -9.31 -13.98 -10.96
N TYR A 30 -8.60 -13.55 -9.92
CA TYR A 30 -7.97 -12.25 -9.85
C TYR A 30 -6.49 -12.37 -9.54
N ARG A 31 -5.66 -11.71 -10.35
CA ARG A 31 -4.21 -11.59 -10.14
C ARG A 31 -3.87 -10.13 -9.86
N ILE A 32 -3.94 -9.76 -8.59
CA ILE A 32 -3.69 -8.38 -8.15
C ILE A 32 -2.28 -8.30 -7.56
N ARG A 33 -1.53 -7.29 -7.99
CA ARG A 33 -0.25 -6.88 -7.40
C ARG A 33 -0.32 -5.40 -7.08
N ILE A 34 0.11 -5.04 -5.87
CA ILE A 34 0.20 -3.66 -5.42
C ILE A 34 1.67 -3.34 -5.23
N THR A 35 2.07 -2.13 -5.62
CA THR A 35 3.42 -1.62 -5.39
C THR A 35 3.26 -0.28 -4.72
N TRP A 36 3.83 -0.16 -3.52
CA TRP A 36 3.99 1.08 -2.78
C TRP A 36 5.36 1.67 -3.12
N LEU A 37 5.38 2.93 -3.53
CA LEU A 37 6.57 3.68 -3.89
C LEU A 37 6.83 4.78 -2.87
N TYR A 38 8.10 5.00 -2.54
CA TYR A 38 8.57 6.07 -1.64
C TYR A 38 9.92 6.64 -2.12
N GLU A 39 10.22 7.89 -1.78
CA GLU A 39 11.50 8.53 -2.08
C GLU A 39 12.56 8.19 -1.02
N GLU A 40 13.86 8.22 -1.37
CA GLU A 40 14.95 7.80 -0.46
C GLU A 40 14.94 8.54 0.90
N ASP A 41 14.57 9.82 0.88
CA ASP A 41 14.54 10.69 2.06
C ASP A 41 13.17 10.74 2.78
N ASP A 42 12.18 9.97 2.31
CA ASP A 42 10.86 9.86 2.95
C ASP A 42 10.68 8.54 3.73
N GLU A 43 11.38 8.44 4.86
CA GLU A 43 11.27 7.32 5.80
C GLU A 43 9.83 7.13 6.30
N SER A 44 9.05 8.21 6.41
CA SER A 44 7.67 8.15 6.89
C SER A 44 6.74 7.42 5.91
N MET A 45 6.92 7.65 4.61
CA MET A 45 6.18 6.94 3.56
C MET A 45 6.67 5.50 3.42
N HIS A 46 7.95 5.24 3.64
CA HIS A 46 8.45 3.87 3.71
C HIS A 46 7.78 3.07 4.84
N GLU A 47 7.83 3.57 6.07
CA GLU A 47 7.21 2.93 7.24
C GLU A 47 5.71 2.74 7.06
N LEU A 48 5.01 3.69 6.44
CA LEU A 48 3.58 3.57 6.17
C LEU A 48 3.26 2.48 5.14
N GLY A 49 4.09 2.35 4.10
CA GLY A 49 4.01 1.27 3.12
C GLY A 49 4.18 -0.10 3.78
N GLU A 50 5.20 -0.26 4.63
CA GLU A 50 5.44 -1.48 5.41
C GLU A 50 4.25 -1.80 6.33
N HIS A 51 3.72 -0.80 7.03
CA HIS A 51 2.54 -0.95 7.88
C HIS A 51 1.33 -1.48 7.11
N TYR A 52 1.06 -0.95 5.91
CA TYR A 52 -0.05 -1.43 5.09
C TYR A 52 0.19 -2.83 4.54
N ARG A 53 1.43 -3.17 4.16
CA ARG A 53 1.78 -4.51 3.68
C ARG A 53 1.42 -5.56 4.72
N ASP A 54 1.80 -5.28 5.97
CA ASP A 54 1.61 -6.22 7.08
C ASP A 54 0.15 -6.29 7.53
N ALA A 55 -0.59 -5.17 7.46
CA ALA A 55 -1.98 -5.09 7.93
C ALA A 55 -3.04 -5.51 6.89
N ALA A 56 -2.79 -5.36 5.59
CA ALA A 56 -3.85 -5.40 4.57
C ALA A 56 -4.23 -6.81 4.06
N GLY A 57 -3.38 -7.83 4.26
CA GLY A 57 -3.64 -9.18 3.74
C GLY A 57 -3.75 -9.24 2.21
N VAL A 58 -3.00 -8.37 1.53
CA VAL A 58 -2.86 -8.29 0.07
C VAL A 58 -1.41 -8.53 -0.32
N ASN A 59 -1.17 -8.94 -1.57
CA ASN A 59 0.18 -9.01 -2.10
C ASN A 59 0.65 -7.58 -2.48
N MET A 60 1.56 -7.04 -1.68
CA MET A 60 2.11 -5.70 -1.88
C MET A 60 3.63 -5.68 -1.73
N ASP A 61 4.30 -5.08 -2.71
CA ASP A 61 5.72 -4.76 -2.67
C ASP A 61 5.90 -3.31 -2.21
N VAL A 62 6.97 -3.03 -1.46
CA VAL A 62 7.36 -1.69 -1.03
C VAL A 62 8.73 -1.40 -1.63
N GLN A 63 8.84 -0.34 -2.43
CA GLN A 63 10.00 -0.08 -3.28
C GLN A 63 10.36 1.41 -3.26
N MET A 64 11.65 1.69 -3.15
CA MET A 64 12.18 3.04 -3.29
C MET A 64 12.19 3.45 -4.77
N VAL A 65 11.83 4.69 -5.07
CA VAL A 65 12.02 5.29 -6.40
C VAL A 65 13.44 5.84 -6.50
N LEU A 66 14.16 5.52 -7.58
CA LEU A 66 15.48 6.08 -7.90
C LEU A 66 15.39 7.51 -8.42
#